data_AF-A0A968S243-F1
#
_entry.id   AF-A0A968S243-F1
#
_cell.length_a   1.000
_cell.length_b   1.000
_cell.length_c   1.000
_cell.angle_alpha   90.00
_cell.angle_beta   90.00
_cell.angle_gamma   90.00
#
_symmetry.space_group_name_H-M   'P 1'
#
loop_
_entity.id
_entity.type
_entity.pdbx_description
1 polymer ?
#
loop_
_entity_poly.entity_id
_entity_poly.type
_entity_poly.pdbx_seq_one_letter_code
_entity_poly.pdbx_strand_id
1 'polypeptide(L)' 'MKQENIIRLTSEQLQNMQGKTDWARVDAMTDEEIEQNALDDPDNLPLSEEMLKKLRPVNPQERLLRRQQQLSNHSPD' A
#
# COMPACT_ATOMS: atom_id res chain seq x y z
N MET A 1 -3.11 -26.33 10.68
CA MET A 1 -2.59 -25.27 9.81
C MET A 1 -1.15 -25.61 9.47
N LYS A 2 -0.86 -26.11 8.27
CA LYS A 2 0.49 -26.53 7.88
C LYS A 2 1.34 -25.29 7.51
N GLN A 3 2.51 -25.17 8.10
CA GLN A 3 3.46 -24.05 8.01
C GLN A 3 4.17 -23.93 6.65
N GLU A 4 3.72 -24.65 5.62
CA GLU A 4 4.53 -24.98 4.43
C GLU A 4 4.79 -23.79 3.48
N ASN A 5 4.07 -22.66 3.61
CA ASN A 5 4.18 -21.50 2.71
C ASN A 5 4.62 -20.18 3.37
N ILE A 6 4.96 -20.18 4.66
CA ILE A 6 5.38 -18.94 5.36
C ILE A 6 6.91 -18.87 5.38
N ILE A 7 7.47 -17.93 4.61
CA ILE A 7 8.90 -17.60 4.65
C ILE A 7 9.16 -16.48 5.67
N ARG A 8 10.26 -16.58 6.41
CA ARG A 8 10.75 -15.52 7.32
C ARG A 8 12.02 -14.94 6.73
N LEU A 9 12.03 -13.63 6.52
CA LEU A 9 13.16 -12.90 5.95
C LEU A 9 13.57 -11.79 6.92
N THR A 10 14.87 -11.52 6.98
CA THR A 10 15.38 -10.34 7.69
C THR A 10 15.19 -9.08 6.84
N SER A 11 15.23 -7.91 7.48
CA SER A 11 15.20 -6.62 6.76
C SER A 11 16.35 -6.50 5.76
N GLU A 12 17.55 -6.96 6.13
CA GLU A 12 18.73 -6.96 5.26
C GLU A 12 18.54 -7.87 4.04
N GLN A 13 17.94 -9.04 4.22
CA GLN A 13 17.61 -9.93 3.10
C GLN A 13 16.61 -9.29 2.15
N LEU A 14 15.54 -8.67 2.67
CA LEU A 14 14.53 -7.99 1.85
C LEU A 14 15.11 -6.82 1.04
N GLN A 15 16.01 -6.03 1.62
CA GLN A 15 16.66 -4.90 0.95
C GLN A 15 17.50 -5.34 -0.26
N ASN A 16 18.11 -6.52 -0.18
CA ASN A 16 18.96 -7.06 -1.23
C ASN A 16 18.19 -7.89 -2.27
N MET A 17 16.88 -8.12 -2.08
CA MET A 17 16.06 -8.86 -3.04
C MET A 17 15.61 -7.96 -4.19
N GLN A 18 15.79 -8.44 -5.42
CA GLN A 18 15.26 -7.77 -6.60
C GLN A 18 13.75 -8.02 -6.71
N GLY A 19 12.99 -6.94 -6.94
CA GLY A 19 11.58 -7.04 -7.28
C GLY A 19 11.36 -7.74 -8.62
N LYS A 20 10.22 -8.41 -8.78
CA LYS A 20 9.82 -9.07 -10.05
C LYS A 20 9.01 -8.15 -10.96
N THR A 21 8.67 -6.95 -10.49
CA THR A 21 7.87 -5.98 -11.22
C THR A 21 8.65 -5.41 -12.40
N ASP A 22 8.06 -5.49 -13.59
CA ASP A 22 8.53 -4.78 -14.78
C ASP A 22 8.13 -3.30 -14.67
N TRP A 23 9.03 -2.49 -14.12
CA TRP A 23 8.82 -1.06 -13.92
C TRP A 23 8.80 -0.28 -15.24
N ALA A 24 9.56 -0.71 -16.25
CA ALA A 24 9.58 -0.02 -17.54
C ALA A 24 8.20 -0.09 -18.23
N ARG A 25 7.52 -1.23 -18.12
CA ARG A 25 6.13 -1.38 -18.60
C ARG A 25 5.16 -0.52 -17.80
N VAL A 26 5.30 -0.45 -16.48
CA VAL A 26 4.42 0.35 -15.62
C VAL A 26 4.56 1.84 -15.93
N ASP A 27 5.79 2.34 -16.07
CA ASP A 27 6.06 3.75 -16.34
C ASP A 27 5.61 4.19 -17.74
N ALA A 28 5.50 3.26 -18.69
CA ALA A 28 5.04 3.51 -20.06
C ALA A 28 3.52 3.40 -20.23
N MET A 29 2.78 3.00 -19.19
CA MET A 29 1.35 2.73 -19.28
C MET A 29 0.54 4.03 -19.42
N THR A 30 -0.44 4.02 -20.32
CA THR A 30 -1.37 5.14 -20.52
C THR A 30 -2.45 5.18 -19.43
N ASP A 31 -3.10 6.34 -19.26
CA ASP A 31 -4.18 6.48 -18.28
C ASP A 31 -5.37 5.54 -18.60
N GLU A 32 -5.69 5.34 -19.88
CA GLU A 32 -6.74 4.43 -20.32
C GLU A 32 -6.40 2.96 -19.99
N GLU A 33 -5.13 2.56 -20.18
CA GLU A 33 -4.68 1.23 -19.81
C GLU A 33 -4.67 1.03 -18.29
N ILE A 34 -4.31 2.06 -17.52
CA ILE A 34 -4.38 2.03 -16.05
C ILE A 34 -5.83 1.82 -15.60
N GLU A 35 -6.78 2.56 -16.16
CA GLU A 35 -8.20 2.43 -15.83
C GLU A 35 -8.72 1.03 -16.16
N GLN A 36 -8.43 0.52 -17.36
CA GLN A 36 -8.85 -0.83 -17.75
C GLN A 36 -8.23 -1.90 -16.85
N ASN A 37 -6.93 -1.80 -16.52
CA ASN A 37 -6.28 -2.74 -15.61
C ASN A 37 -6.91 -2.73 -14.21
N ALA A 38 -7.32 -1.55 -13.72
CA ALA A 38 -8.02 -1.44 -12.44
C ALA A 38 -9.44 -2.03 -12.49
N LEU A 39 -10.14 -1.90 -13.62
CA LEU A 39 -11.47 -2.50 -13.82
C LEU A 39 -11.40 -4.04 -13.94
N ASP A 40 -10.33 -4.55 -14.54
CA ASP A 40 -10.10 -5.99 -14.70
C ASP A 40 -9.64 -6.68 -13.40
N ASP A 41 -9.13 -5.93 -12.42
CA ASP A 41 -8.73 -6.43 -11.10
C ASP A 41 -9.89 -6.31 -10.07
N PRO A 42 -10.58 -7.41 -9.73
CA PRO A 42 -11.72 -7.38 -8.81
C PRO A 42 -11.35 -6.96 -7.38
N ASP A 43 -10.09 -7.11 -6.98
CA ASP A 43 -9.62 -6.75 -5.64
C ASP A 43 -9.20 -5.28 -5.55
N ASN A 44 -9.05 -4.58 -6.69
CA ASN A 44 -8.52 -3.22 -6.74
C ASN A 44 -9.28 -2.31 -7.73
N LEU A 45 -10.61 -2.36 -7.67
CA LEU A 45 -11.48 -1.51 -8.49
C LEU A 45 -11.27 -0.01 -8.24
N PRO A 46 -11.42 0.85 -9.27
CA PRO A 46 -11.36 2.29 -9.11
C PRO A 46 -12.51 2.81 -8.23
N LEU A 47 -12.23 3.86 -7.45
CA LEU A 47 -13.24 4.49 -6.61
C LEU A 47 -14.23 5.29 -7.45
N SER A 48 -15.52 5.00 -7.32
CA SER A 48 -16.55 5.88 -7.87
C SER A 48 -16.55 7.25 -7.18
N GLU A 49 -17.01 8.28 -7.88
CA GLU A 49 -17.12 9.64 -7.33
C GLU A 49 -17.95 9.68 -6.03
N GLU A 50 -19.02 8.90 -5.96
CA GLU A 50 -19.88 8.81 -4.78
C GLU A 50 -19.18 8.15 -3.58
N MET A 51 -18.29 7.19 -3.83
CA MET A 51 -17.44 6.61 -2.79
C MET A 51 -16.40 7.63 -2.34
N LEU A 52 -15.77 8.34 -3.28
CA LEU A 52 -14.76 9.35 -3.01
C LEU A 52 -15.32 10.49 -2.13
N LYS A 53 -16.52 10.99 -2.42
CA LYS A 53 -17.21 12.02 -1.62
C LYS A 53 -17.49 11.59 -0.18
N LYS A 54 -17.63 10.28 0.07
CA LYS A 54 -17.87 9.72 1.42
C LYS A 54 -16.57 9.53 2.21
N LEU A 55 -15.40 9.59 1.57
CA LEU A 55 -14.13 9.48 2.27
C LEU A 55 -13.93 10.68 3.18
N ARG A 56 -13.55 10.41 4.43
CA ARG A 56 -13.20 11.45 5.39
C ARG A 56 -11.80 11.99 5.07
N PRO A 57 -11.63 13.28 4.78
CA PRO A 57 -10.31 13.86 4.58
C PRO A 57 -9.49 13.74 5.87
N VAL A 58 -8.23 13.37 5.74
CA VAL A 58 -7.31 13.25 6.88
C VAL A 58 -6.43 14.48 6.93
N ASN A 59 -6.54 15.27 8.00
CA ASN A 59 -5.63 16.39 8.25
C ASN A 59 -4.19 15.85 8.49
N PRO A 60 -3.20 16.23 7.67
CA PRO A 60 -1.82 15.76 7.83
C PRO A 60 -1.21 16.07 9.19
N GLN A 61 -1.49 17.24 9.77
CA GLN A 61 -0.94 17.66 11.05
C GLN A 61 -1.49 16.80 12.19
N GLU A 62 -2.80 16.54 12.19
CA GLU A 62 -3.42 15.66 13.19
C GLU A 62 -2.94 14.21 13.05
N ARG A 63 -2.68 13.74 11.83
CA ARG A 63 -2.10 12.40 11.60
C ARG A 63 -0.69 12.30 12.19
N LEU A 64 0.14 13.33 12.00
CA LEU A 64 1.49 13.39 12.57
C LEU A 64 1.45 13.43 14.09
N LEU A 65 0.56 14.23 14.68
CA LEU A 65 0.39 14.30 16.13
C LEU A 65 -0.06 12.96 16.72
N ARG A 66 -1.04 12.29 16.11
CA ARG A 66 -1.49 10.94 16.51
C ARG A 66 -0.35 9.93 16.44
N ARG A 67 0.48 9.96 15.39
CA ARG A 67 1.64 9.08 15.25
C ARG A 67 2.66 9.29 16.37
N GLN A 68 2.96 10.55 16.72
CA GLN A 68 3.88 10.88 17.81
C GLN A 68 3.35 10.38 19.16
N GLN A 69 2.05 10.56 19.44
CA GLN A 69 1.42 10.05 20.65
C GLN A 69 1.41 8.50 20.72
N GLN A 70 1.22 7.83 19.59
CA GLN A 70 1.28 6.36 19.56
C GLN A 70 2.70 5.84 19.85
N LEU A 71 3.73 6.52 19.34
CA LEU A 71 5.12 6.20 19.60
C LEU A 71 5.50 6.46 21.06
N SER A 72 5.00 7.52 21.69
CA SER A 72 5.22 7.77 23.13
C SER A 72 4.53 6.74 24.02
N ASN A 73 3.35 6.28 23.62
CA ASN A 73 2.57 5.31 24.41
C ASN A 73 3.06 3.86 24.30
N HIS A 74 3.95 3.56 23.34
CA HIS A 74 4.56 2.24 23.15
C HIS A 74 6.06 2.23 23.51
N SER A 75 6.55 3.18 24.33
CA SER A 75 7.88 3.05 24.91
C SER A 75 7.92 1.83 25.83
N PRO A 76 8.81 0.85 25.58
CA PRO A 76 8.99 -0.28 26.49
C PRO A 76 9.69 0.20 27.76
N ASP A 77 9.12 -0.16 28.92
CA ASP A 77 9.85 -0.24 30.19
C ASP A 77 10.83 -1.43 30.16
#